data_AF-A0ABD5SDM6-F1
#
_entry.id   AF-A0ABD5SDM6-F1
#
_cell.length_a   1.000
_cell.length_b   1.000
_cell.length_c   1.000
_cell.angle_alpha   90.00
_cell.angle_beta   90.00
_cell.angle_gamma   90.00
#
_symmetry.space_group_name_H-M   'P 1'
#
loop_
_entity.id
_entity.type
_entity.pdbx_description
1 polymer ?
#
loop_
_entity_poly.entity_id
_entity_poly.type
_entity_poly.pdbx_seq_one_letter_code
_entity_poly.pdbx_strand_id
1 'polypeptide(L)'
;MRLPARSDIGRPLGPVAFGVLWFAGGGLGLGPDAAAALACTAWIVVWWVTEAVPIPVTSLLPVALFPLTGVLDASATTTAYGDPIVFLLLGGFLLALAVERTGLHERISLLVISRVGVSAPGLLFGFMTATALLSMWISNTATAMLMVPIAIAVISQTYTVTDGPQVDVGEGVGEMVHDTDEDPADLPATRFGVALMLGIAYAASVGGVGTLIGSPPNAVLAGV
;
A
#
# COMPACT_ATOMS: atom_id res chain seq x y z
N MET A 1 30.37 8.58 1.22
CA MET A 1 30.18 7.12 1.36
C MET A 1 28.68 6.87 1.35
N ARG A 2 28.11 6.36 0.25
CA ARG A 2 26.66 6.06 0.22
C ARG A 2 26.45 4.79 1.04
N LEU A 3 25.53 4.82 2.00
CA LEU A 3 25.13 3.61 2.71
C LEU A 3 24.52 2.63 1.68
N PRO A 4 24.83 1.32 1.76
CA PRO A 4 24.25 0.33 0.87
C PRO A 4 22.73 0.35 0.99
N ALA A 5 22.02 0.25 -0.13
CA ALA A 5 20.57 0.17 -0.09
C ALA A 5 20.14 -1.14 0.57
N ARG A 6 18.97 -1.16 1.22
CA ARG A 6 18.38 -2.37 1.81
C ARG A 6 18.34 -3.55 0.83
N SER A 7 18.12 -3.24 -0.45
CA SER A 7 18.08 -4.21 -1.54
C SER A 7 19.45 -4.81 -1.89
N ASP A 8 20.54 -4.04 -1.74
CA ASP A 8 21.91 -4.50 -2.01
C ASP A 8 22.35 -5.56 -0.99
N ILE A 9 21.89 -5.43 0.25
CA ILE A 9 22.13 -6.41 1.31
C ILE A 9 21.20 -7.63 1.13
N GLY A 10 19.93 -7.39 0.79
CA GLY A 10 18.92 -8.44 0.68
C GLY A 10 19.19 -9.48 -0.42
N ARG A 11 19.69 -9.02 -1.58
CA ARG A 11 19.97 -9.89 -2.74
C ARG A 11 20.88 -11.07 -2.41
N PRO A 12 22.09 -10.89 -1.84
CA PRO A 12 22.94 -12.00 -1.44
C PRO A 12 22.45 -12.69 -0.16
N LEU A 13 21.80 -11.95 0.76
CA LEU A 13 21.40 -12.49 2.06
C LEU A 13 20.37 -13.63 1.95
N GLY A 14 19.43 -13.56 1.00
CA GLY A 14 18.43 -14.62 0.77
C GLY A 14 19.05 -15.99 0.41
N PRO A 15 19.82 -16.09 -0.69
CA PRO A 15 20.53 -17.31 -1.06
C PRO A 15 21.50 -17.82 0.03
N VAL A 16 22.17 -16.90 0.74
CA VAL A 16 23.06 -17.27 1.85
C VAL A 16 22.27 -17.90 3.00
N ALA A 17 21.15 -17.28 3.40
CA ALA A 17 20.27 -17.83 4.43
C ALA A 17 19.72 -19.21 4.03
N PHE A 18 19.34 -19.38 2.77
CA PHE A 18 18.96 -20.69 2.22
C PHE A 18 20.08 -21.72 2.39
N GLY A 19 21.30 -21.40 1.93
CA GLY A 19 22.44 -22.33 2.00
C GLY A 19 22.77 -22.72 3.44
N VAL A 20 22.82 -21.75 4.35
CA VAL A 20 23.08 -22.01 5.78
C VAL A 20 22.04 -22.94 6.37
N LEU A 21 20.75 -22.69 6.15
CA LEU A 21 19.67 -23.51 6.72
C LEU A 21 19.56 -24.88 6.07
N TRP A 22 19.85 -24.98 4.77
CA TRP A 22 19.91 -26.24 4.05
C TRP A 22 20.93 -27.20 4.67
N PHE A 23 22.15 -26.72 4.95
CA PHE A 23 23.19 -27.54 5.56
C PHE A 23 23.02 -27.71 7.08
N ALA A 24 22.49 -26.70 7.78
CA ALA A 24 22.29 -26.77 9.23
C ALA A 24 21.06 -27.61 9.64
N GLY A 25 20.09 -27.82 8.74
CA GLY A 25 18.81 -28.48 9.04
C GLY A 25 18.96 -29.88 9.64
N GLY A 26 19.93 -30.67 9.14
CA GLY A 26 20.22 -32.00 9.70
C GLY A 26 20.77 -31.93 11.14
N GLY A 27 21.53 -30.87 11.47
CA GLY A 27 22.03 -30.63 12.83
C GLY A 27 20.95 -30.14 13.81
N LEU A 28 19.82 -29.63 13.29
CA LEU A 28 18.66 -29.18 14.07
C LEU A 28 17.66 -30.31 14.36
N GLY A 29 17.92 -31.53 13.88
CA GLY A 29 17.00 -32.66 14.04
C GLY A 29 15.73 -32.57 13.18
N LEU A 30 15.74 -31.73 12.14
CA LEU A 30 14.63 -31.61 11.20
C LEU A 30 14.67 -32.74 10.17
N GLY A 31 13.50 -33.21 9.74
CA GLY A 31 13.39 -34.06 8.55
C GLY A 31 13.87 -33.30 7.30
N PRO A 32 14.34 -34.01 6.25
CA PRO A 32 14.90 -33.39 5.06
C PRO A 32 13.92 -32.41 4.39
N ASP A 33 12.65 -32.78 4.28
CA ASP A 33 11.61 -31.94 3.66
C ASP A 33 11.33 -30.67 4.48
N ALA A 34 11.37 -30.78 5.81
CA ALA A 34 11.17 -29.65 6.72
C ALA A 34 12.35 -28.67 6.68
N ALA A 35 13.58 -29.19 6.61
CA ALA A 35 14.78 -28.37 6.44
C ALA A 35 14.78 -27.63 5.10
N ALA A 36 14.39 -28.32 4.02
CA ALA A 36 14.24 -27.74 2.69
C ALA A 36 13.19 -26.63 2.66
N ALA A 37 11.99 -26.88 3.20
CA ALA A 37 10.92 -25.89 3.29
C ALA A 37 11.34 -24.65 4.11
N LEU A 38 12.04 -24.86 5.23
CA LEU A 38 12.56 -23.77 6.05
C LEU A 38 13.61 -22.92 5.30
N ALA A 39 14.54 -23.57 4.59
CA ALA A 39 15.56 -22.88 3.80
C ALA A 39 14.92 -22.04 2.69
N CYS A 40 13.96 -22.60 1.94
CA CYS A 40 13.20 -21.87 0.92
C CYS A 40 12.46 -20.67 1.51
N THR A 41 11.78 -20.88 2.63
CA THR A 41 11.01 -19.83 3.34
C THR A 41 11.93 -18.70 3.80
N ALA A 42 13.11 -19.01 4.32
CA ALA A 42 14.06 -18.02 4.76
C ALA A 42 14.53 -17.10 3.63
N TRP A 43 14.80 -17.67 2.44
CA TRP A 43 15.12 -16.85 1.26
C TRP A 43 13.97 -15.89 0.94
N ILE A 44 12.74 -16.43 0.81
CA ILE A 44 11.55 -15.65 0.45
C ILE A 44 11.31 -14.51 1.45
N VAL A 45 11.37 -14.80 2.75
CA VAL A 45 11.17 -13.82 3.82
C VAL A 45 12.25 -12.73 3.78
N VAL A 46 13.52 -13.11 3.61
CA VAL A 46 14.62 -12.13 3.51
C VAL A 46 14.36 -11.20 2.34
N TRP A 47 14.00 -11.71 1.16
CA TRP A 47 13.76 -10.89 -0.02
C TRP A 47 12.49 -10.03 0.10
N TRP A 48 11.42 -10.49 0.75
CA TRP A 48 10.25 -9.66 1.03
C TRP A 48 10.56 -8.52 2.00
N VAL A 49 11.22 -8.80 3.13
CA VAL A 49 11.53 -7.80 4.16
C VAL A 49 12.53 -6.76 3.66
N THR A 50 13.51 -7.17 2.86
CA THR A 50 14.54 -6.27 2.33
C THR A 50 14.15 -5.60 1.02
N GLU A 51 13.04 -6.01 0.40
CA GLU A 51 12.63 -5.62 -0.95
C GLU A 51 13.80 -5.77 -1.96
N ALA A 52 14.52 -6.90 -1.89
CA ALA A 52 15.71 -7.17 -2.72
C ALA A 52 15.43 -7.13 -4.23
N VAL A 53 14.22 -7.54 -4.60
CA VAL A 53 13.62 -7.55 -5.94
C VAL A 53 12.12 -7.24 -5.81
N PRO A 54 11.40 -6.90 -6.90
CA PRO A 54 9.96 -6.65 -6.84
C PRO A 54 9.21 -7.82 -6.19
N ILE A 55 8.22 -7.52 -5.33
CA ILE A 55 7.43 -8.51 -4.59
C ILE A 55 6.93 -9.67 -5.49
N PRO A 56 6.41 -9.44 -6.72
CA PRO A 56 5.98 -10.53 -7.60
C PRO A 56 7.10 -11.52 -7.97
N VAL A 57 8.34 -11.05 -8.12
CA VAL A 57 9.49 -11.92 -8.44
C VAL A 57 9.80 -12.83 -7.26
N THR A 58 9.86 -12.27 -6.05
CA THR A 58 10.03 -13.06 -4.82
C THR A 58 8.89 -14.06 -4.63
N SER A 59 7.64 -13.64 -4.89
CA SER A 59 6.46 -14.50 -4.77
C SER A 59 6.42 -15.64 -5.79
N LEU A 60 7.22 -15.60 -6.86
CA LEU A 60 7.36 -16.70 -7.83
C LEU A 60 8.50 -17.68 -7.48
N LEU A 61 9.37 -17.35 -6.50
CA LEU A 61 10.44 -18.24 -6.07
C LEU A 61 9.96 -19.65 -5.68
N PRO A 62 8.84 -19.85 -4.96
CA PRO A 62 8.35 -21.20 -4.64
C PRO A 62 8.24 -22.11 -5.87
N VAL A 63 7.76 -21.58 -7.00
CA VAL A 63 7.56 -22.32 -8.26
C VAL A 63 8.88 -22.94 -8.76
N ALA A 64 10.01 -22.30 -8.50
CA ALA A 64 11.33 -22.83 -8.84
C ALA A 64 11.95 -23.62 -7.67
N LEU A 65 11.92 -23.07 -6.47
CA LEU A 65 12.63 -23.61 -5.32
C LEU A 65 12.03 -24.94 -4.85
N PHE A 66 10.72 -25.05 -4.71
CA PHE A 66 10.11 -26.26 -4.15
C PHE A 66 10.33 -27.51 -5.00
N PRO A 67 10.20 -27.45 -6.35
CA PRO A 67 10.54 -28.60 -7.20
C PRO A 67 12.03 -28.92 -7.19
N LEU A 68 12.91 -27.91 -7.15
CA LEU A 68 14.36 -28.11 -7.10
C LEU A 68 14.82 -28.75 -5.79
N THR A 69 14.15 -28.44 -4.67
CA THR A 69 14.48 -28.99 -3.36
C THR A 69 13.70 -30.27 -3.03
N GLY A 70 12.75 -30.68 -3.87
CA GLY A 70 11.91 -31.86 -3.65
C GLY A 70 10.81 -31.67 -2.60
N VAL A 71 10.49 -30.43 -2.22
CA VAL A 71 9.46 -30.12 -1.20
C VAL A 71 8.06 -30.37 -1.75
N LEU A 72 7.80 -29.88 -2.97
CA LEU A 72 6.57 -30.08 -3.71
C LEU A 72 6.91 -30.16 -5.20
N ASP A 73 6.10 -30.88 -5.98
CA ASP A 73 6.22 -30.85 -7.43
C ASP A 73 5.72 -29.51 -8.01
N ALA A 74 6.01 -29.26 -9.28
CA ALA A 74 5.62 -28.00 -9.94
C ALA A 74 4.09 -27.84 -9.99
N SER A 75 3.35 -28.94 -10.22
CA SER A 75 1.90 -28.90 -10.31
C SER A 75 1.27 -28.47 -8.98
N ALA A 76 1.62 -29.15 -7.89
CA ALA A 76 1.15 -28.86 -6.54
C ALA A 76 1.55 -27.45 -6.09
N THR A 77 2.78 -27.03 -6.40
CA THR A 77 3.26 -25.67 -6.06
C THR A 77 2.44 -24.59 -6.77
N THR A 78 2.10 -24.80 -8.06
CA THR A 78 1.38 -23.79 -8.85
C THR A 78 -0.12 -23.69 -8.51
N THR A 79 -0.71 -24.69 -7.86
CA THR A 79 -2.12 -24.68 -7.45
C THR A 79 -2.47 -23.44 -6.61
N ALA A 80 -1.56 -23.00 -5.73
CA ALA A 80 -1.76 -21.82 -4.88
C ALA A 80 -1.93 -20.51 -5.69
N TYR A 81 -1.40 -20.43 -6.91
CA TYR A 81 -1.54 -19.26 -7.78
C TYR A 81 -2.87 -19.24 -8.54
N GLY A 82 -3.58 -20.38 -8.57
CA GLY A 82 -4.89 -20.53 -9.19
C GLY A 82 -6.05 -20.41 -8.20
N ASP A 83 -5.80 -19.95 -6.97
CA ASP A 83 -6.84 -19.83 -5.94
C ASP A 83 -7.95 -18.84 -6.37
N PRO A 84 -9.24 -19.17 -6.16
CA PRO A 84 -10.35 -18.27 -6.50
C PRO A 84 -10.24 -16.86 -5.92
N ILE A 85 -9.60 -16.69 -4.77
CA ILE A 85 -9.41 -15.39 -4.12
C ILE A 85 -8.48 -14.49 -4.95
N VAL A 86 -7.49 -15.06 -5.65
CA VAL A 86 -6.62 -14.30 -6.57
C VAL A 86 -7.46 -13.70 -7.71
N PHE A 87 -8.39 -14.46 -8.28
CA PHE A 87 -9.29 -13.98 -9.32
C PHE A 87 -10.34 -12.99 -8.79
N LEU A 88 -10.83 -13.19 -7.56
CA LEU A 88 -11.70 -12.23 -6.89
C LEU A 88 -11.00 -10.87 -6.71
N LEU A 89 -9.74 -10.88 -6.26
CA LEU A 89 -8.94 -9.67 -6.10
C LEU A 89 -8.68 -8.99 -7.46
N LEU A 90 -8.36 -9.76 -8.50
CA LEU A 90 -8.22 -9.25 -9.86
C LEU A 90 -9.52 -8.55 -10.33
N GLY A 91 -10.67 -9.17 -10.13
CA GLY A 91 -11.98 -8.58 -10.44
C GLY A 91 -12.24 -7.30 -9.62
N GLY A 92 -11.88 -7.32 -8.33
CA GLY A 92 -11.94 -6.15 -7.46
C GLY A 92 -11.11 -4.97 -7.95
N PHE A 93 -9.86 -5.21 -8.38
CA PHE A 93 -9.03 -4.16 -8.98
C PHE A 93 -9.58 -3.63 -10.30
N LEU A 94 -10.14 -4.49 -11.15
CA LEU A 94 -10.80 -4.06 -12.39
C LEU A 94 -12.02 -3.17 -12.10
N LEU A 95 -12.82 -3.51 -11.08
CA LEU A 95 -13.92 -2.67 -10.62
C LEU A 95 -13.42 -1.33 -10.05
N ALA A 96 -12.39 -1.35 -9.21
CA ALA A 96 -11.78 -0.14 -8.66
C ALA A 96 -11.29 0.80 -9.78
N LEU A 97 -10.58 0.27 -10.78
CA LEU A 97 -10.15 1.03 -11.96
C LEU A 97 -11.32 1.59 -12.77
N ALA A 98 -12.45 0.87 -12.86
CA ALA A 98 -13.64 1.38 -13.53
C ALA A 98 -14.28 2.54 -12.73
N VAL A 99 -14.35 2.44 -11.41
CA VAL A 99 -14.81 3.52 -10.51
C VAL A 99 -13.90 4.75 -10.59
N GLU A 100 -12.59 4.53 -10.73
CA GLU A 100 -11.60 5.58 -10.95
C GLU A 100 -11.83 6.27 -12.30
N ARG A 101 -11.83 5.52 -13.40
CA ARG A 101 -11.98 6.08 -14.76
C ARG A 101 -13.32 6.76 -15.04
N THR A 102 -14.37 6.39 -14.32
CA THR A 102 -15.68 7.03 -14.46
C THR A 102 -15.84 8.30 -13.59
N GLY A 103 -14.86 8.62 -12.74
CA GLY A 103 -14.96 9.72 -11.77
C GLY A 103 -16.03 9.47 -10.70
N LEU A 104 -16.50 8.23 -10.54
CA LEU A 104 -17.56 7.92 -9.58
C LEU A 104 -17.11 8.20 -8.14
N HIS A 105 -15.85 7.91 -7.83
CA HIS A 105 -15.24 8.20 -6.54
C HIS A 105 -15.28 9.70 -6.18
N GLU A 106 -14.99 10.61 -7.12
CA GLU A 106 -15.09 12.07 -6.90
C GLU A 106 -16.51 12.48 -6.55
N ARG A 107 -17.51 11.95 -7.29
CA ARG A 107 -18.92 12.22 -7.02
C ARG A 107 -19.33 11.77 -5.62
N ILE A 108 -18.85 10.59 -5.20
CA ILE A 108 -19.11 10.06 -3.85
C ILE A 108 -18.45 10.94 -2.79
N SER A 109 -17.18 11.32 -2.97
CA SER A 109 -16.47 12.21 -2.04
C SER A 109 -17.18 13.55 -1.86
N LEU A 110 -17.50 14.23 -2.96
CA LEU A 110 -18.21 15.53 -2.93
C LEU A 110 -19.59 15.39 -2.30
N LEU A 111 -20.30 14.29 -2.56
CA LEU A 111 -21.59 14.00 -1.96
C LEU A 111 -21.49 13.79 -0.44
N VAL A 112 -20.44 13.14 0.05
CA VAL A 112 -20.21 12.99 1.49
C VAL A 112 -19.85 14.33 2.11
N ILE A 113 -18.87 15.05 1.54
CA ILE A 113 -18.39 16.33 2.08
C ILE A 113 -19.51 17.39 2.12
N SER A 114 -20.33 17.47 1.06
CA SER A 114 -21.46 18.42 1.02
C SER A 114 -22.51 18.20 2.11
N ARG A 115 -22.55 17.03 2.77
CA ARG A 115 -23.49 16.75 3.87
C ARG A 115 -22.95 17.08 5.27
N VAL A 116 -21.64 17.21 5.45
CA VAL A 116 -21.03 17.33 6.79
C VAL A 116 -20.85 18.81 7.22
N GLY A 117 -21.08 19.76 6.30
CA GLY A 117 -21.00 21.20 6.56
C GLY A 117 -19.60 21.78 6.37
N VAL A 118 -19.45 23.08 6.65
CA VAL A 118 -18.23 23.87 6.35
C VAL A 118 -17.36 24.20 7.59
N SER A 119 -17.64 23.60 8.75
CA SER A 119 -16.82 23.77 9.95
C SER A 119 -15.55 22.93 9.86
N ALA A 120 -14.43 23.37 10.47
CA ALA A 120 -13.17 22.62 10.42
C ALA A 120 -13.29 21.17 10.98
N PRO A 121 -13.94 20.91 12.14
CA PRO A 121 -14.17 19.53 12.60
C PRO A 121 -15.08 18.73 11.68
N GLY A 122 -16.09 19.38 11.08
CA GLY A 122 -16.99 18.75 10.12
C GLY A 122 -16.27 18.34 8.84
N LEU A 123 -15.47 19.23 8.26
CA LEU A 123 -14.64 18.92 7.10
C LEU A 123 -13.68 17.76 7.39
N LEU A 124 -12.96 17.81 8.52
CA LEU A 124 -12.07 16.71 8.92
C LEU A 124 -12.83 15.37 8.98
N PHE A 125 -13.96 15.32 9.69
CA PHE A 125 -14.78 14.11 9.79
C PHE A 125 -15.32 13.63 8.44
N GLY A 126 -15.78 14.55 7.60
CA GLY A 126 -16.31 14.27 6.26
C GLY A 126 -15.25 13.67 5.35
N PHE A 127 -14.04 14.23 5.36
CA PHE A 127 -12.90 13.69 4.62
C PHE A 127 -12.49 12.31 5.13
N MET A 128 -12.37 12.12 6.44
CA MET A 128 -12.04 10.81 7.02
C MET A 128 -13.10 9.76 6.65
N THR A 129 -14.38 10.10 6.75
CA THR A 129 -15.48 9.19 6.41
C THR A 129 -15.49 8.85 4.92
N ALA A 130 -15.39 9.86 4.05
CA ALA A 130 -15.32 9.67 2.60
C ALA A 130 -14.11 8.79 2.21
N THR A 131 -12.94 9.07 2.78
CA THR A 131 -11.71 8.31 2.54
C THR A 131 -11.86 6.86 2.99
N ALA A 132 -12.37 6.63 4.21
CA ALA A 132 -12.56 5.27 4.72
C ALA A 132 -13.55 4.48 3.89
N LEU A 133 -14.65 5.10 3.46
CA LEU A 133 -15.60 4.47 2.54
C LEU A 133 -14.91 4.14 1.22
N LEU A 134 -14.35 5.12 0.51
CA LEU A 134 -13.71 4.83 -0.78
C LEU A 134 -12.64 3.73 -0.69
N SER A 135 -11.84 3.73 0.38
CA SER A 135 -10.77 2.74 0.59
C SER A 135 -11.26 1.33 0.88
N MET A 136 -12.56 1.12 1.14
CA MET A 136 -13.13 -0.24 1.22
C MET A 136 -13.17 -0.92 -0.16
N TRP A 137 -13.29 -0.16 -1.25
CA TRP A 137 -13.47 -0.69 -2.61
C TRP A 137 -12.33 -0.32 -3.57
N ILE A 138 -11.50 0.65 -3.18
CA ILE A 138 -10.31 1.11 -3.89
C ILE A 138 -9.09 0.77 -3.03
N SER A 139 -7.88 0.70 -3.62
CA SER A 139 -6.66 0.51 -2.83
C SER A 139 -6.39 1.69 -1.89
N ASN A 140 -5.81 1.41 -0.73
CA ASN A 140 -5.44 2.42 0.27
C ASN A 140 -4.58 3.54 -0.32
N THR A 141 -3.56 3.17 -1.10
CA THR A 141 -2.64 4.11 -1.74
C THR A 141 -3.37 4.98 -2.77
N ALA A 142 -4.17 4.38 -3.65
CA ALA A 142 -4.94 5.15 -4.63
C ALA A 142 -5.94 6.09 -3.94
N THR A 143 -6.66 5.63 -2.93
CA THR A 143 -7.62 6.46 -2.20
C THR A 143 -6.96 7.66 -1.53
N ALA A 144 -5.81 7.45 -0.88
CA ALA A 144 -5.04 8.55 -0.30
C ALA A 144 -4.60 9.55 -1.37
N MET A 145 -4.00 9.07 -2.48
CA MET A 145 -3.55 9.93 -3.59
C MET A 145 -4.69 10.73 -4.22
N LEU A 146 -5.90 10.16 -4.33
CA LEU A 146 -7.08 10.84 -4.86
C LEU A 146 -7.60 11.94 -3.92
N MET A 147 -7.53 11.71 -2.60
CA MET A 147 -8.03 12.65 -1.60
C MET A 147 -7.07 13.81 -1.35
N VAL A 148 -5.77 13.64 -1.60
CA VAL A 148 -4.74 14.68 -1.40
C VAL A 148 -5.04 15.97 -2.18
N PRO A 149 -5.27 15.97 -3.51
CA PRO A 149 -5.58 17.19 -4.24
C PRO A 149 -6.84 17.90 -3.73
N ILE A 150 -7.88 17.12 -3.37
CA ILE A 150 -9.15 17.67 -2.83
C ILE A 150 -8.90 18.31 -1.46
N ALA A 151 -8.08 17.68 -0.61
CA ALA A 151 -7.73 18.21 0.70
C ALA A 151 -6.92 19.50 0.59
N ILE A 152 -5.95 19.57 -0.33
CA ILE A 152 -5.16 20.77 -0.60
C ILE A 152 -6.06 21.93 -1.06
N ALA A 153 -7.04 21.65 -1.94
CA ALA A 153 -8.01 22.66 -2.37
C ALA A 153 -8.83 23.23 -1.20
N VAL A 154 -9.20 22.39 -0.22
CA VAL A 154 -9.95 22.84 0.97
C VAL A 154 -9.06 23.60 1.97
N ILE A 155 -7.81 23.15 2.13
CA ILE A 155 -6.82 23.79 2.99
C ILE A 155 -6.52 25.21 2.48
N SER A 156 -6.23 25.37 1.18
CA SER A 156 -5.96 26.68 0.57
C SER A 156 -7.14 27.65 0.69
N GLN A 157 -8.38 27.16 0.54
CA GLN A 157 -9.58 27.98 0.72
C GLN A 157 -9.80 28.45 2.17
N THR A 158 -9.35 27.68 3.16
CA THR A 158 -9.49 28.08 4.58
C THR A 158 -8.41 29.07 5.02
N TYR A 159 -7.23 29.03 4.38
CA TYR A 159 -6.17 30.02 4.59
C TYR A 159 -6.53 31.43 4.10
N THR A 160 -7.24 31.55 2.98
CA THR A 160 -7.64 32.86 2.44
C THR A 160 -8.71 33.57 3.28
N VAL A 161 -9.37 32.85 4.20
CA VAL A 161 -10.47 33.36 5.05
C VAL A 161 -10.01 33.74 6.47
N THR A 162 -8.85 33.23 6.92
CA THR A 162 -8.30 33.51 8.26
C THR A 162 -7.12 34.46 8.10
N ASP A 163 -7.12 35.64 8.74
CA ASP A 163 -6.04 36.66 8.67
C ASP A 163 -4.66 36.10 9.06
N GLY A 164 -3.98 35.44 8.12
CA GLY A 164 -2.57 35.05 8.14
C GLY A 164 -1.80 35.78 7.03
N PRO A 165 -0.46 35.76 7.04
CA PRO A 165 0.34 36.46 6.02
C PRO A 165 -0.12 36.06 4.62
N GLN A 166 -0.37 37.04 3.75
CA GLN A 166 -0.76 36.80 2.36
C GLN A 166 0.33 35.99 1.65
N VAL A 167 0.01 34.75 1.30
CA VAL A 167 0.78 33.99 0.31
C VAL A 167 0.41 34.57 -1.04
N ASP A 168 1.42 35.09 -1.76
CA ASP A 168 1.22 35.78 -3.03
C ASP A 168 0.63 34.80 -4.05
N VAL A 169 -0.57 35.13 -4.53
CA VAL A 169 -1.37 34.31 -5.45
C VAL A 169 -0.77 34.34 -6.88
N GLY A 170 0.36 35.03 -7.06
CA GLY A 170 1.06 35.28 -8.32
C GLY A 170 2.19 34.31 -8.68
N GLU A 171 2.67 33.46 -7.77
CA GLU A 171 3.54 32.32 -8.13
C GLU A 171 2.67 31.07 -8.27
N GLY A 172 2.58 30.65 -9.53
CA GLY A 172 1.43 29.94 -10.05
C GLY A 172 1.14 28.63 -9.34
N VAL A 173 -0.14 28.48 -9.02
CA VAL A 173 -0.93 27.25 -8.84
C VAL A 173 -0.66 26.15 -9.90
N GLY A 174 0.14 26.44 -10.93
CA GLY A 174 0.62 25.50 -11.94
C GLY A 174 1.70 24.51 -11.48
N GLU A 175 2.25 24.67 -10.27
CA GLU A 175 3.29 23.78 -9.70
C GLU A 175 2.72 22.80 -8.64
N MET A 176 1.43 22.94 -8.26
CA MET A 176 0.77 22.15 -7.21
C MET A 176 0.44 20.69 -7.58
N VAL A 177 0.70 20.27 -8.82
CA VAL A 177 0.37 18.91 -9.31
C VAL A 177 1.52 18.26 -10.09
N HIS A 178 2.64 18.94 -10.32
CA HIS A 178 3.76 18.34 -11.04
C HIS A 178 5.07 18.50 -10.26
N ASP A 179 5.61 17.48 -9.57
CA ASP A 179 5.29 16.03 -9.73
C ASP A 179 5.04 15.10 -8.51
N THR A 180 4.78 15.51 -7.26
CA THR A 180 5.37 16.54 -6.43
C THR A 180 6.71 16.01 -5.88
N ASP A 181 7.81 16.62 -6.32
CA ASP A 181 9.18 16.42 -5.83
C ASP A 181 9.59 17.48 -4.79
N GLU A 182 8.63 18.22 -4.20
CA GLU A 182 8.92 19.18 -3.12
C GLU A 182 8.87 18.53 -1.73
N ASP A 183 9.80 18.97 -0.88
CA ASP A 183 9.99 18.51 0.50
C ASP A 183 8.74 18.87 1.34
N PRO A 184 8.05 17.89 1.96
CA PRO A 184 6.84 18.10 2.77
C PRO A 184 6.98 19.13 3.91
N ALA A 185 8.21 19.52 4.26
CA ALA A 185 8.51 20.52 5.27
C ALA A 185 8.13 21.96 4.88
N ASP A 186 7.94 22.25 3.59
CA ASP A 186 7.72 23.61 3.07
C ASP A 186 6.24 23.96 2.84
N LEU A 187 5.33 23.04 3.16
CA LEU A 187 3.88 23.28 3.10
C LEU A 187 3.45 24.28 4.20
N PRO A 188 2.48 25.18 3.94
CA PRO A 188 1.89 25.99 5.00
C PRO A 188 1.22 25.06 6.03
N ALA A 189 1.87 24.87 7.18
CA ALA A 189 1.48 23.90 8.20
C ALA A 189 0.60 24.54 9.30
N THR A 190 -0.71 24.60 9.06
CA THR A 190 -1.68 24.82 10.15
C THR A 190 -2.05 23.50 10.80
N ARG A 191 -2.42 23.57 12.07
CA ARG A 191 -2.94 22.43 12.83
C ARG A 191 -4.10 21.71 12.11
N PHE A 192 -4.92 22.46 11.35
CA PHE A 192 -5.99 21.89 10.54
C PHE A 192 -5.47 21.10 9.33
N GLY A 193 -4.56 21.67 8.54
CA GLY A 193 -3.98 20.98 7.36
C GLY A 193 -3.26 19.69 7.75
N VAL A 194 -2.44 19.73 8.80
CA VAL A 194 -1.77 18.51 9.33
C VAL A 194 -2.78 17.47 9.79
N ALA A 195 -3.81 17.89 10.54
CA ALA A 195 -4.86 16.99 11.00
C ALA A 195 -5.64 16.36 9.84
N LEU A 196 -5.92 17.14 8.78
CA LEU A 196 -6.65 16.67 7.60
C LEU A 196 -5.84 15.63 6.82
N MET A 197 -4.57 15.92 6.55
CA MET A 197 -3.68 15.01 5.80
C MET A 197 -3.44 13.70 6.55
N LEU A 198 -3.14 13.77 7.86
CA LEU A 198 -3.01 12.57 8.69
C LEU A 198 -4.35 11.82 8.81
N GLY A 199 -5.45 12.54 8.95
CA GLY A 199 -6.80 11.97 8.99
C GLY A 199 -7.11 11.14 7.76
N ILE A 200 -6.80 11.65 6.56
CA ILE A 200 -6.96 10.93 5.30
C ILE A 200 -6.06 9.69 5.26
N ALA A 201 -4.79 9.81 5.61
CA ALA A 201 -3.85 8.68 5.59
C ALA A 201 -4.31 7.51 6.49
N TYR A 202 -4.72 7.82 7.72
CA TYR A 202 -5.24 6.80 8.64
C TYR A 202 -6.61 6.28 8.19
N ALA A 203 -7.50 7.15 7.74
CA ALA A 203 -8.82 6.75 7.26
C ALA A 203 -8.73 5.79 6.06
N ALA A 204 -7.79 6.00 5.14
CA ALA A 204 -7.56 5.07 4.03
C ALA A 204 -7.16 3.68 4.56
N SER A 205 -6.22 3.62 5.49
CA SER A 205 -5.79 2.34 6.09
C SER A 205 -6.90 1.65 6.88
N VAL A 206 -7.72 2.40 7.62
CA VAL A 206 -8.89 1.87 8.36
C VAL A 206 -10.01 1.44 7.41
N GLY A 207 -10.24 2.18 6.33
CA GLY A 207 -11.20 1.79 5.30
C GLY A 207 -10.82 0.49 4.58
N GLY A 208 -9.53 0.31 4.31
CA GLY A 208 -8.98 -0.87 3.65
C GLY A 208 -9.24 -2.19 4.36
N VAL A 209 -9.53 -2.19 5.66
CA VAL A 209 -9.90 -3.41 6.41
C VAL A 209 -11.41 -3.69 6.37
N GLY A 210 -12.23 -2.79 5.82
CA GLY A 210 -13.68 -2.92 5.84
C GLY A 210 -14.26 -3.97 4.89
N THR A 211 -13.54 -4.35 3.83
CA THR A 211 -13.97 -5.42 2.91
C THR A 211 -12.80 -6.31 2.48
N LEU A 212 -13.13 -7.47 1.93
CA LEU A 212 -12.14 -8.43 1.43
C LEU A 212 -11.25 -7.87 0.30
N ILE A 213 -11.76 -6.91 -0.48
CA ILE A 213 -11.06 -6.32 -1.65
C ILE A 213 -10.21 -5.12 -1.23
N GLY A 214 -10.50 -4.49 -0.09
CA GLY A 214 -9.88 -3.22 0.32
C GLY A 214 -8.36 -3.31 0.51
N SER A 215 -7.83 -4.46 0.97
CA SER A 215 -6.38 -4.63 1.10
C SER A 215 -5.94 -6.10 0.88
N PRO A 216 -4.74 -6.32 0.31
CA PRO A 216 -4.20 -7.67 0.10
C PRO A 216 -4.13 -8.55 1.36
N PRO A 217 -3.80 -8.03 2.57
CA PRO A 217 -3.83 -8.82 3.79
C PRO A 217 -5.19 -9.48 4.08
N ASN A 218 -6.30 -8.83 3.75
CA ASN A 218 -7.64 -9.40 3.96
C ASN A 218 -7.85 -10.64 3.06
N ALA A 219 -7.41 -10.54 1.81
CA ALA A 219 -7.48 -11.64 0.86
C ALA A 219 -6.61 -12.83 1.31
N VAL A 220 -5.39 -12.56 1.79
CA VAL A 220 -4.52 -13.60 2.37
C VAL A 220 -5.20 -14.28 3.55
N LEU A 221 -5.79 -13.50 4.48
CA LEU A 221 -6.47 -14.06 5.64
C LEU A 221 -7.68 -14.94 5.26
N ALA A 222 -8.41 -14.60 4.19
CA ALA A 222 -9.54 -15.40 3.74
C ALA A 222 -9.14 -16.68 2.98
N GLY A 223 -7.89 -16.75 2.49
CA GLY A 223 -7.35 -17.90 1.77
C GLY A 223 -6.58 -18.90 2.63
N VAL A 224 -6.39 -18.61 3.92
CA VAL A 224 -5.80 -19.52 4.92
C VAL A 224 -6.91 -20.20 5.70
#